data_AF-L8P8X0-F1
#
_entry.id   AF-L8P8X0-F1
#
_cell.length_a   1.000
_cell.length_b   1.000
_cell.length_c   1.000
_cell.angle_alpha   90.00
_cell.angle_beta   90.00
_cell.angle_gamma   90.00
#
_symmetry.space_group_name_H-M   'P 1'
#
loop_
_entity.id
_entity.type
_entity.pdbx_description
1 polymer ?
#
loop_
_entity_poly.entity_id
_entity_poly.type
_entity_poly.pdbx_seq_one_letter_code
_entity_poly.pdbx_strand_id
1 'polypeptide(L)' 'MAMPVLPERLTPTERAVYLLREAFAYGHREIAEVLALTEAEGRQLYRRAVRGVGEPRARLEAARERQEEPVVE' A
#
# COMPACT_ATOMS: atom_id res chain seq x y z
N MET A 1 -11.21 -18.19 2.99
CA MET A 1 -10.52 -16.94 3.37
C MET A 1 -9.17 -16.94 2.68
N ALA A 2 -8.95 -16.07 1.69
CA ALA A 2 -7.65 -15.90 1.05
C ALA A 2 -7.11 -14.51 1.42
N MET A 3 -5.86 -14.43 1.87
CA MET A 3 -5.23 -13.16 2.22
C MET A 3 -4.62 -12.55 0.95
N PRO A 4 -4.98 -11.32 0.56
CA PRO A 4 -4.40 -10.68 -0.62
C PRO A 4 -2.90 -10.44 -0.38
N VAL A 5 -2.07 -10.87 -1.34
CA VAL A 5 -0.64 -10.54 -1.34
C VAL A 5 -0.50 -9.08 -1.71
N LEU A 6 -0.04 -8.26 -0.76
CA LEU A 6 0.04 -6.82 -0.93
C LEU A 6 1.42 -6.36 -1.42
N PRO A 7 1.50 -5.48 -2.43
CA PRO A 7 2.77 -4.97 -2.96
C PRO A 7 3.70 -4.41 -1.88
N GLU A 8 5.02 -4.51 -2.11
CA GLU A 8 6.05 -3.94 -1.21
C GLU A 8 5.97 -2.41 -1.09
N ARG A 9 5.37 -1.73 -2.08
CA ARG A 9 5.25 -0.26 -2.10
C ARG A 9 4.26 0.33 -1.08
N LEU A 10 3.44 -0.51 -0.44
CA LEU A 10 2.50 -0.10 0.60
C LEU A 10 3.22 0.06 1.93
N THR A 11 3.07 1.23 2.56
CA THR A 11 3.49 1.42 3.95
C THR A 11 2.71 0.48 4.88
N PRO A 12 3.24 0.16 6.08
CA PRO A 12 2.52 -0.67 7.04
C PRO A 12 1.10 -0.16 7.35
N THR A 13 0.92 1.16 7.47
CA THR A 13 -0.39 1.77 7.76
C THR A 13 -1.35 1.68 6.58
N GLU A 14 -0.90 1.93 5.35
CA GLU A 14 -1.73 1.75 4.15
C GLU A 14 -2.19 0.30 4.00
N ARG A 15 -1.29 -0.65 4.31
CA ARG A 15 -1.57 -2.08 4.30
C ARG A 15 -2.64 -2.46 5.33
N ALA A 16 -2.51 -1.96 6.56
CA ALA A 16 -3.49 -2.18 7.62
C ALA A 16 -4.87 -1.62 7.24
N VAL A 17 -4.92 -0.37 6.75
CA VAL A 17 -6.17 0.26 6.28
C VAL A 17 -6.82 -0.56 5.16
N TYR A 18 -6.04 -1.02 4.18
CA TYR A 18 -6.55 -1.83 3.07
C TYR A 18 -7.12 -3.17 3.55
N LEU A 19 -6.40 -3.89 4.41
CA LEU A 19 -6.86 -5.18 4.93
C LEU A 19 -8.13 -5.03 5.77
N LEU A 20 -8.16 -4.07 6.70
CA LEU A 20 -9.34 -3.83 7.53
C LEU A 20 -10.57 -3.50 6.68
N ARG A 21 -10.39 -2.77 5.57
CA ARG A 21 -11.48 -2.42 4.65
C ARG A 21 -11.92 -3.60 3.79
N GLU A 22 -10.99 -4.27 3.12
CA GLU A 22 -11.31 -5.24 2.06
C GLU A 22 -11.48 -6.68 2.58
N ALA A 23 -10.69 -7.07 3.57
CA ALA A 23 -10.76 -8.43 4.13
C ALA A 23 -11.74 -8.52 5.31
N PHE A 24 -11.93 -7.42 6.05
CA PHE A 24 -12.75 -7.40 7.27
C PHE A 24 -13.98 -6.49 7.18
N ALA A 25 -14.18 -5.76 6.08
CA ALA A 25 -15.35 -4.91 5.82
C ALA A 25 -15.56 -3.74 6.82
N TYR A 26 -14.50 -3.23 7.45
CA TYR A 26 -14.61 -2.11 8.39
C TYR A 26 -14.92 -0.78 7.69
N GLY A 27 -15.70 0.07 8.36
CA GLY A 27 -15.95 1.47 7.99
C GLY A 27 -14.70 2.35 8.13
N HIS A 28 -14.61 3.46 7.38
CA HIS A 28 -13.47 4.38 7.52
C HIS A 28 -13.33 4.97 8.94
N ARG A 29 -14.46 5.22 9.60
CA ARG A 29 -14.48 5.68 11.00
C ARG A 29 -13.92 4.62 11.95
N GLU A 30 -14.35 3.37 11.83
CA GLU A 30 -13.89 2.26 12.66
C GLU A 30 -12.40 1.98 12.45
N ILE A 31 -11.92 2.03 11.20
CA ILE A 31 -10.49 1.91 10.88
C ILE A 31 -9.69 3.04 11.54
N ALA A 32 -10.20 4.27 11.51
CA ALA A 32 -9.53 5.41 12.11
C ALA A 32 -9.42 5.26 13.63
N GLU A 33 -10.48 4.80 14.29
CA GLU A 33 -10.46 4.49 15.72
C GLU A 33 -9.44 3.39 16.05
N VAL A 34 -9.44 2.28 15.31
CA VAL A 34 -8.52 1.15 15.52
C VAL A 34 -7.05 1.53 15.32
N LEU A 35 -6.77 2.39 14.34
CA LEU A 35 -5.40 2.80 13.99
C LEU A 35 -4.96 4.10 14.65
N ALA A 36 -5.77 4.66 15.55
CA ALA A 36 -5.54 5.96 16.19
C ALA A 36 -5.24 7.09 15.17
N LEU A 37 -6.05 7.14 14.11
CA LEU A 37 -6.01 8.14 13.05
C LEU A 37 -7.28 9.00 13.08
N THR A 38 -7.28 10.09 12.34
CA THR A 38 -8.52 10.77 11.95
C THR A 38 -9.21 10.01 10.81
N GLU A 39 -10.53 10.16 10.70
CA GLU A 39 -11.28 9.54 9.59
C GLU A 39 -10.83 10.07 8.22
N ALA A 40 -10.37 11.32 8.15
CA ALA A 40 -9.81 11.91 6.94
C ALA A 40 -8.51 11.22 6.51
N GLU A 41 -7.60 10.97 7.45
CA GLU A 41 -6.36 10.23 7.21
C GLU A 41 -6.65 8.80 6.78
N GLY A 42 -7.59 8.10 7.45
CA GLY A 42 -8.01 6.75 7.07
C GLY A 42 -8.51 6.68 5.62
N ARG A 43 -9.35 7.63 5.19
CA ARG A 43 -9.80 7.74 3.79
C ARG A 43 -8.66 8.02 2.82
N GLN A 44 -7.72 8.90 3.19
CA GLN A 44 -6.57 9.23 2.34
C GLN A 44 -5.64 8.03 2.16
N LEU A 45 -5.29 7.34 3.25
CA LEU A 45 -4.45 6.16 3.25
C LEU A 45 -5.10 5.03 2.46
N TYR A 46 -6.42 4.83 2.59
CA TYR A 46 -7.13 3.85 1.78
C TYR A 46 -7.00 4.13 0.28
N ARG A 47 -7.23 5.38 -0.15
CA ARG A 47 -7.05 5.76 -1.57
C ARG A 47 -5.63 5.53 -2.06
N ARG A 48 -4.63 5.85 -1.23
CA ARG A 48 -3.22 5.61 -1.55
C ARG A 48 -2.91 4.11 -1.63
N ALA A 49 -3.50 3.30 -0.75
CA ALA A 49 -3.36 1.86 -0.76
C ALA A 49 -3.95 1.23 -2.03
N VAL A 50 -5.16 1.62 -2.42
CA VAL A 50 -5.80 1.16 -3.67
C VAL A 50 -4.95 1.50 -4.89
N ARG A 51 -4.40 2.72 -4.96
CA ARG A 51 -3.45 3.10 -6.02
C ARG A 51 -2.19 2.24 -5.98
N GLY A 52 -1.65 1.97 -4.79
CA GLY A 52 -0.45 1.14 -4.63
C GLY A 52 -0.66 -0.33 -5.05
N VAL A 53 -1.86 -0.87 -4.88
CA VAL A 53 -2.26 -2.20 -5.36
C VAL A 53 -2.52 -2.21 -6.87
N GLY A 54 -3.15 -1.15 -7.40
CA GLY A 54 -3.52 -1.03 -8.82
C GLY A 54 -2.38 -0.60 -9.76
N GLU A 55 -1.30 0.00 -9.26
CA GLU A 55 -0.10 0.25 -10.06
C GLU A 55 0.66 -1.07 -10.28
N PRO A 56 0.90 -1.53 -11.53
CA PRO A 56 1.78 -2.66 -11.80
C PRO A 56 3.23 -2.34 -11.39
N ARG A 57 4.04 -3.36 -11.13
CA ARG A 57 5.48 -3.30 -10.75
C ARG A 57 6.41 -2.51 -11.68
N ALA A 58 5.92 -1.91 -12.77
CA ALA A 58 6.71 -1.33 -13.85
C ALA A 58 7.65 -0.17 -13.47
N ARG A 59 7.43 0.53 -12.34
CA ARG A 59 8.26 1.69 -11.96
C ARG A 59 9.47 1.33 -11.08
N LEU A 60 9.46 0.18 -10.41
CA LEU A 60 10.57 -0.21 -9.51
C LEU A 60 11.69 -0.95 -10.26
N GLU A 61 11.36 -1.75 -11.29
CA GLU A 61 12.35 -2.38 -12.17
C GLU A 61 13.12 -1.32 -12.99
N ALA A 62 12.43 -0.33 -13.57
CA ALA A 62 13.06 0.76 -14.32
C ALA A 62 13.96 1.71 -13.48
N ALA A 63 13.93 1.59 -12.13
CA ALA A 63 14.81 2.30 -11.20
C ALA A 63 15.97 1.42 -10.69
N ARG A 64 15.79 0.09 -10.66
CA ARG A 64 16.84 -0.88 -10.33
C ARG A 64 17.78 -1.12 -11.51
N GLU A 65 17.25 -1.12 -12.74
CA GLU A 65 18.04 -1.33 -13.97
C GLU A 65 18.96 -0.14 -14.33
N ARG A 66 18.83 1.02 -13.66
CA ARG A 66 19.73 2.18 -13.82
C ARG A 66 20.87 2.27 -12.81
N GLN A 67 21.01 1.31 -11.90
CA GLN A 67 22.05 1.31 -10.87
C GLN A 67 23.03 0.13 -10.99
N GLU A 68 22.92 -0.68 -12.04
CA GLU A 68 23.82 -1.81 -12.34
C GLU A 68 24.68 -1.55 -13.60
N GLU A 69 25.19 -0.34 -13.79
CA GLU A 69 26.39 -0.12 -14.60
C GLU A 69 27.61 0.05 -13.68
N PRO A 70 28.29 -1.03 -13.25
CA PRO A 70 29.70 -0.95 -12.96
C PRO A 70 30.46 -1.05 -14.28
N VAL A 71 31.03 0.09 -14.67
CA VAL A 71 32.28 0.26 -15.42
C VAL A 71 32.92 -1.05 -15.88
N VAL A 72 32.84 -1.32 -17.19
CA VAL A 72 33.69 -2.30 -17.86
C VAL A 72 35.11 -1.73 -17.89
N GLU A 73 36.05 -2.55 -17.44
CA GLU A 73 37.50 -2.32 -17.42
C GLU A 73 38.08 -2.01 -18.81
#